data_AF-A0A7K7VW70-F1
#
_entry.id   AF-A0A7K7VW70-F1
#
_cell.length_a   1.000
_cell.length_b   1.000
_cell.length_c   1.000
_cell.angle_alpha   90.00
_cell.angle_beta   90.00
_cell.angle_gamma   90.00
#
_symmetry.space_group_name_H-M   'P 1'
#
loop_
_entity.id
_entity.type
_entity.pdbx_description
1 polymer ?
#
loop_
_entity_poly.entity_id
_entity_poly.type
_entity_poly.pdbx_seq_one_letter_code
_entity_poly.pdbx_strand_id
1 'polypeptide(L)'
;FCGECLQPCLQVPSPLCPLCRMPFDPKKVEKASNVEKQLSSYKAPCRGCSKKVTLAKMRSHVSSCAKVQEQMANCPKFVPVVPTSQPIPSNIPNRSTFVCPYCGARNLDQQELVKHCMENHRNDPNKVVCPVCSAMPWGDPSYKSANFLQHLLHRHKFSYDTFVDYNIDEEAALQAALALSLSEN
;
A
#
# COMPACT_ATOMS: atom_id res chain seq x y z
N PHE A 1 -20.94 11.67 -4.46
CA PHE A 1 -20.67 10.28 -4.02
C PHE A 1 -21.95 9.47 -4.11
N CYS A 2 -21.87 8.14 -4.27
CA CYS A 2 -23.05 7.29 -4.11
C CYS A 2 -23.42 7.19 -2.61
N GLY A 3 -24.69 6.93 -2.28
CA GLY A 3 -25.15 6.87 -0.88
C GLY A 3 -24.37 5.83 -0.06
N GLU A 4 -24.27 4.60 -0.58
CA GLU A 4 -23.50 3.50 0.06
C GLU A 4 -22.02 3.84 0.22
N CYS A 5 -21.45 4.57 -0.75
CA CYS A 5 -20.04 4.98 -0.76
C CYS A 5 -19.74 6.04 0.32
N LEU A 6 -20.71 6.90 0.62
CA LEU A 6 -20.56 7.99 1.60
C LEU A 6 -20.92 7.53 3.02
N GLN A 7 -21.76 6.48 3.12
CA GLN A 7 -22.33 6.00 4.38
C GLN A 7 -21.27 5.75 5.48
N PRO A 8 -20.12 5.07 5.22
CA PRO A 8 -19.11 4.84 6.26
C PRO A 8 -18.54 6.15 6.83
N CYS A 9 -18.40 7.18 5.98
CA CYS A 9 -17.93 8.49 6.44
C CYS A 9 -18.95 9.17 7.35
N LEU A 10 -20.25 8.88 7.24
CA LEU A 10 -21.28 9.51 8.07
C LEU A 10 -21.37 8.90 9.48
N GLN A 11 -20.78 7.72 9.71
CA GLN A 11 -20.82 7.01 11.00
C GLN A 11 -19.72 7.43 11.96
N VAL A 12 -18.69 8.14 11.50
CA VAL A 12 -17.57 8.55 12.35
C VAL A 12 -17.83 9.90 13.03
N PRO A 13 -17.36 10.10 14.27
CA PRO A 13 -17.36 11.40 14.89
C PRO A 13 -16.45 12.35 14.10
N SER A 14 -16.98 13.52 13.70
CA SER A 14 -16.30 14.54 12.87
C SER A 14 -15.83 14.03 11.50
N PRO A 15 -16.74 13.84 10.55
CA PRO A 15 -16.39 13.22 9.28
C PRO A 15 -15.59 14.16 8.37
N LEU A 16 -14.60 13.60 7.68
CA LEU A 16 -13.76 14.31 6.72
C LEU A 16 -14.15 13.91 5.29
N CYS A 17 -14.15 14.89 4.37
CA CYS A 17 -14.42 14.63 2.97
C CYS A 17 -13.35 13.70 2.37
N PRO A 18 -13.72 12.58 1.71
CA PRO A 18 -12.75 11.65 1.13
C PRO A 18 -11.84 12.25 0.06
N LEU A 19 -12.22 13.38 -0.54
CA LEU A 19 -11.46 14.05 -1.59
C LEU A 19 -10.55 15.17 -1.06
N CYS A 20 -11.11 16.11 -0.31
CA CYS A 20 -10.37 17.29 0.16
C CYS A 20 -9.95 17.23 1.64
N ARG A 21 -10.33 16.17 2.36
CA ARG A 21 -10.10 15.98 3.81
C ARG A 21 -10.65 17.07 4.72
N MET A 22 -11.46 17.99 4.20
CA MET A 22 -12.11 19.01 5.01
C MET A 22 -13.23 18.41 5.87
N PRO A 23 -13.35 18.82 7.14
CA PRO A 23 -14.50 18.45 7.96
C PRO A 23 -15.80 18.90 7.32
N PHE A 24 -16.85 18.09 7.44
CA PHE A 24 -18.19 18.45 7.00
C PHE A 24 -19.25 18.03 8.02
N ASP A 25 -20.42 18.64 7.94
CA ASP A 25 -21.55 18.31 8.80
C ASP A 25 -22.40 17.21 8.14
N PRO A 26 -22.53 16.01 8.76
CA PRO A 26 -23.38 14.95 8.23
C PRO A 26 -24.83 15.38 7.99
N LYS A 27 -25.35 16.33 8.78
CA LYS A 27 -26.75 16.80 8.67
C LYS A 27 -26.96 17.72 7.47
N LYS A 28 -25.88 18.29 6.92
CA LYS A 28 -25.92 19.16 5.73
C LYS A 28 -25.66 18.40 4.43
N VAL A 29 -25.56 17.08 4.50
CA VAL A 29 -25.40 16.23 3.32
C VAL A 29 -26.76 16.08 2.65
N GLU A 30 -26.90 16.67 1.46
CA GLU A 30 -28.13 16.63 0.69
C GLU A 30 -27.96 15.83 -0.61
N LYS A 31 -29.08 15.33 -1.14
CA LYS A 31 -29.10 14.65 -2.44
C LYS A 31 -28.86 15.65 -3.56
N ALA A 32 -27.86 15.37 -4.39
CA ALA A 32 -27.57 16.15 -5.59
C ALA A 32 -28.60 15.88 -6.71
N SER A 33 -29.79 16.46 -6.57
CA SER A 33 -30.94 16.24 -7.46
C SER A 33 -30.67 16.60 -8.93
N ASN A 34 -29.82 17.61 -9.17
CA ASN A 34 -29.34 17.98 -10.50
C ASN A 34 -28.51 16.85 -11.14
N VAL A 35 -27.59 16.26 -10.39
CA VAL A 35 -26.73 15.16 -10.83
C VAL A 35 -27.58 13.92 -11.11
N GLU A 36 -28.56 13.59 -10.26
CA GLU A 36 -29.48 12.46 -10.50
C GLU A 36 -30.28 12.60 -11.81
N LYS A 37 -30.78 13.81 -12.10
CA LYS A 37 -31.46 14.11 -13.37
C LYS A 37 -30.53 13.94 -14.57
N GLN A 38 -29.30 14.45 -14.48
CA GLN A 38 -28.30 14.29 -15.56
C GLN A 38 -27.92 12.82 -15.78
N LEU A 39 -27.76 12.03 -14.72
CA LEU A 39 -27.49 10.59 -14.83
C LEU A 39 -28.66 9.82 -15.48
N SER A 40 -29.89 10.29 -15.26
CA SER A 40 -31.09 9.65 -15.81
C SER A 40 -31.34 10.00 -17.28
N SER A 41 -30.97 11.21 -17.71
CA SER A 41 -31.17 11.67 -19.09
C SER A 41 -30.06 11.20 -20.05
N TYR A 42 -28.81 11.20 -19.59
CA TYR A 42 -27.67 10.86 -20.45
C TYR A 42 -27.55 9.35 -20.66
N LYS A 43 -27.39 8.93 -21.92
CA LYS A 43 -27.21 7.53 -22.33
C LYS A 43 -25.81 7.34 -22.90
N ALA A 44 -25.13 6.30 -22.43
CA ALA A 44 -23.83 5.89 -22.94
C ALA A 44 -23.87 4.41 -23.40
N PRO A 45 -23.06 4.01 -24.39
CA PRO A 45 -22.93 2.61 -24.77
C PRO A 45 -22.22 1.82 -23.67
N CYS A 46 -22.70 0.61 -23.38
CA CYS A 46 -22.00 -0.34 -22.53
C CYS A 46 -20.68 -0.79 -23.18
N ARG A 47 -19.60 -0.89 -22.41
CA ARG A 47 -18.28 -1.32 -22.95
C ARG A 47 -18.25 -2.77 -23.42
N GLY A 48 -19.09 -3.64 -22.85
CA GLY A 48 -19.16 -5.05 -23.27
C GLY A 48 -20.09 -5.26 -24.46
N CYS A 49 -21.34 -4.79 -24.38
CA CYS A 49 -22.37 -5.10 -25.38
C CYS A 49 -22.79 -3.93 -26.29
N SER A 50 -22.20 -2.75 -26.12
CA SER A 50 -22.47 -1.53 -26.90
C SER A 50 -23.93 -1.01 -26.84
N LYS A 51 -24.81 -1.67 -26.07
CA LYS A 51 -26.19 -1.21 -25.84
C LYS A 51 -26.18 0.15 -25.13
N LYS A 52 -26.95 1.11 -25.65
CA LYS A 52 -27.13 2.42 -25.02
C LYS A 52 -27.97 2.28 -23.76
N VAL A 53 -27.39 2.59 -22.60
CA VAL A 53 -28.03 2.53 -21.28
C VAL A 53 -27.88 3.89 -20.60
N THR A 54 -28.90 4.32 -19.85
CA THR A 54 -28.80 5.54 -19.04
C THR A 54 -27.72 5.38 -17.98
N LEU A 55 -26.98 6.44 -17.65
CA LEU A 55 -25.92 6.34 -16.65
C LEU A 55 -26.44 5.86 -15.29
N ALA A 56 -27.65 6.29 -14.91
CA ALA A 56 -28.33 5.83 -13.69
C ALA A 56 -28.52 4.30 -13.63
N LYS A 57 -28.73 3.63 -14.77
CA LYS A 57 -28.96 2.17 -14.85
C LYS A 57 -27.73 1.38 -15.29
N MET A 58 -26.63 2.05 -15.62
CA MET A 58 -25.43 1.41 -16.16
C MET A 58 -24.85 0.38 -15.18
N ARG A 59 -24.84 0.65 -13.87
CA ARG A 59 -24.34 -0.28 -12.84
C ARG A 59 -25.13 -1.59 -12.83
N SER A 60 -26.46 -1.52 -12.79
CA SER A 60 -27.34 -2.70 -12.82
C SER A 60 -27.28 -3.44 -14.16
N HIS A 61 -27.05 -2.73 -15.26
CA HIS A 61 -26.80 -3.35 -16.55
C HIS A 61 -25.46 -4.10 -16.56
N VAL A 62 -24.38 -3.48 -16.10
CA VAL A 62 -23.04 -4.09 -16.04
C VAL A 62 -23.06 -5.37 -15.21
N SER A 63 -23.75 -5.40 -14.08
CA SER A 63 -23.84 -6.60 -13.23
C SER A 63 -24.57 -7.77 -13.89
N SER A 64 -25.40 -7.54 -14.93
CA SER A 64 -26.17 -8.55 -15.66
C SER A 64 -25.76 -8.70 -17.13
N CYS A 65 -24.75 -7.96 -17.59
CA CYS A 65 -24.32 -7.96 -18.98
C CYS A 65 -23.30 -9.08 -19.23
N ALA A 66 -23.72 -10.13 -19.94
CA ALA A 66 -22.88 -11.29 -20.24
C ALA A 66 -21.50 -10.91 -20.83
N LYS A 67 -21.46 -9.99 -21.80
CA LYS A 67 -20.21 -9.55 -22.42
C LYS A 67 -19.28 -8.80 -21.46
N VAL A 68 -19.82 -8.07 -20.49
CA VAL A 68 -19.00 -7.40 -19.46
C VAL A 68 -18.52 -8.42 -18.43
N GLN A 69 -19.37 -9.36 -18.01
CA GLN A 69 -18.98 -10.44 -17.11
C GLN A 69 -17.86 -11.32 -17.70
N GLU A 70 -17.94 -11.64 -18.99
CA GLU A 70 -16.90 -12.37 -19.73
C GLU A 70 -15.57 -11.59 -19.76
N GLN A 71 -15.61 -10.29 -20.06
CA GLN A 71 -14.43 -9.42 -20.01
C GLN A 71 -13.82 -9.34 -18.60
N MET A 72 -14.66 -9.29 -17.55
CA MET A 72 -14.21 -9.31 -16.16
C MET A 72 -13.63 -10.67 -15.75
N ALA A 73 -14.14 -11.77 -16.31
CA ALA A 73 -13.61 -13.11 -16.07
C ALA A 73 -12.25 -13.33 -16.75
N ASN A 74 -12.04 -12.71 -17.92
CA ASN A 74 -10.78 -12.75 -18.66
C ASN A 74 -9.73 -11.74 -18.16
N CYS A 75 -10.11 -10.81 -17.28
CA CYS A 75 -9.16 -9.95 -16.60
C CYS A 75 -8.35 -10.80 -15.61
N PRO A 76 -7.01 -10.71 -15.56
CA PRO A 76 -6.22 -11.43 -14.58
C PRO A 76 -6.69 -11.03 -13.19
N LYS A 77 -7.41 -11.94 -12.53
CA LYS A 77 -7.78 -11.78 -11.13
C LYS A 77 -6.47 -11.77 -10.37
N PHE A 78 -6.18 -10.67 -9.67
CA PHE A 78 -5.17 -10.67 -8.63
C PHE A 78 -5.68 -11.61 -7.53
N VAL A 79 -5.35 -12.88 -7.67
CA VAL A 79 -5.49 -13.85 -6.60
C VAL A 79 -4.33 -13.54 -5.64
N PRO A 80 -4.56 -13.45 -4.31
CA PRO A 80 -3.46 -13.52 -3.36
C PRO A 80 -2.57 -14.68 -3.78
N VAL A 81 -1.28 -14.44 -3.93
CA VAL A 81 -0.30 -15.43 -4.36
C VAL A 81 -0.61 -16.74 -3.63
N VAL A 82 -1.01 -17.76 -4.37
CA VAL A 82 -1.17 -19.14 -3.89
C VAL A 82 0.07 -19.46 -3.05
N PRO A 83 -0.01 -20.16 -1.90
CA PRO A 83 1.19 -20.55 -1.16
C PRO A 83 2.19 -21.13 -2.14
N THR A 84 3.27 -20.40 -2.41
CA THR A 84 4.15 -20.79 -3.49
C THR A 84 4.76 -22.12 -3.10
N SER A 85 4.65 -23.12 -3.97
CA SER A 85 5.38 -24.38 -3.80
C SER A 85 6.88 -24.19 -3.98
N GLN A 86 7.32 -22.98 -4.35
CA GLN A 86 8.73 -22.63 -4.29
C GLN A 86 9.19 -22.73 -2.83
N PRO A 87 10.22 -23.54 -2.54
CA PRO A 87 10.80 -23.52 -1.22
C PRO A 87 11.25 -22.08 -0.95
N ILE A 88 10.76 -21.52 0.16
CA ILE A 88 11.28 -20.24 0.67
C ILE A 88 12.80 -20.46 0.74
N PRO A 89 13.62 -19.70 0.00
CA PRO A 89 15.06 -19.86 0.07
C PRO A 89 15.48 -19.59 1.51
N SER A 90 15.73 -20.64 2.28
CA SER A 90 16.03 -20.59 3.71
C SER A 90 17.32 -19.84 4.03
N ASN A 91 18.14 -19.59 3.00
CA ASN A 91 19.38 -18.85 3.07
C ASN A 91 19.25 -17.35 2.77
N ILE A 92 18.08 -16.85 2.37
CA ILE A 92 17.92 -15.42 2.03
C ILE A 92 16.99 -14.76 3.07
N PRO A 93 17.50 -13.84 3.91
CA PRO A 93 16.68 -13.07 4.82
C PRO A 93 15.61 -12.27 4.06
N ASN A 94 14.37 -12.25 4.56
CA ASN A 94 13.34 -11.37 4.02
C ASN A 94 13.69 -9.91 4.29
N ARG A 95 13.85 -9.12 3.22
CA ARG A 95 14.18 -7.68 3.28
C ARG A 95 13.08 -6.79 2.70
N SER A 96 12.00 -7.37 2.19
CA SER A 96 10.94 -6.64 1.50
C SER A 96 9.76 -6.33 2.40
N THR A 97 9.46 -7.20 3.36
CA THR A 97 8.37 -7.02 4.32
C THR A 97 8.78 -7.40 5.73
N PHE A 98 8.21 -6.72 6.70
CA PHE A 98 8.57 -6.82 8.10
C PHE A 98 7.34 -7.04 8.97
N VAL A 99 7.61 -7.55 10.17
CA VAL A 99 6.61 -7.69 11.22
C VAL A 99 6.86 -6.59 12.25
N CYS A 100 5.82 -5.83 12.62
CA CYS A 100 5.90 -4.85 13.68
C CYS A 100 6.26 -5.55 14.99
N PRO A 101 7.38 -5.19 15.64
CA PRO A 101 7.83 -5.89 16.83
C PRO A 101 7.02 -5.53 18.09
N TYR A 102 6.16 -4.50 18.03
CA TYR A 102 5.27 -4.13 19.13
C TYR A 102 3.96 -4.92 19.13
N CYS A 103 3.32 -5.06 17.97
CA CYS A 103 1.95 -5.60 17.87
C CYS A 103 1.82 -6.83 16.95
N GLY A 104 2.89 -7.24 16.27
CA GLY A 104 2.88 -8.38 15.37
C GLY A 104 2.19 -8.15 14.02
N ALA A 105 1.83 -6.90 13.67
CA ALA A 105 1.32 -6.57 12.35
C ALA A 105 2.32 -7.00 11.26
N ARG A 106 1.88 -7.80 10.28
CA ARG A 106 2.74 -8.44 9.28
C ARG A 106 2.63 -7.74 7.93
N ASN A 107 3.52 -8.10 7.01
CA ASN A 107 3.52 -7.64 5.62
C ASN A 107 3.67 -6.13 5.47
N LEU A 108 4.35 -5.47 6.41
CA LEU A 108 4.63 -4.05 6.32
C LEU A 108 5.93 -3.88 5.54
N ASP A 109 5.93 -3.13 4.44
CA ASP A 109 7.19 -2.70 3.86
C ASP A 109 7.93 -1.73 4.82
N GLN A 110 9.16 -1.33 4.48
CA GLN A 110 9.93 -0.43 5.36
C GLN A 110 9.19 0.88 5.67
N GLN A 111 8.55 1.50 4.67
CA GLN A 111 7.89 2.79 4.80
C GLN A 111 6.56 2.66 5.57
N GLU A 112 5.82 1.58 5.31
CA GLU A 112 4.62 1.20 6.05
C GLU A 112 4.94 0.89 7.50
N LEU A 113 6.07 0.23 7.79
CA LEU A 113 6.52 -0.03 9.16
C LEU A 113 6.79 1.29 9.91
N VAL A 114 7.50 2.23 9.28
CA VAL A 114 7.75 3.58 9.85
C VAL A 114 6.43 4.28 10.18
N LYS A 115 5.53 4.33 9.20
CA LYS A 115 4.23 4.99 9.34
C LYS A 115 3.38 4.33 10.42
N HIS A 116 3.27 3.00 10.39
CA HIS A 116 2.52 2.21 11.34
C HIS A 116 2.99 2.45 12.77
N CYS A 117 4.30 2.38 13.02
CA CYS A 117 4.87 2.62 14.34
C CYS A 117 4.66 4.06 14.82
N MET A 118 4.72 5.05 13.91
CA MET A 118 4.48 6.45 14.25
C MET A 118 3.01 6.72 14.65
N GLU A 119 2.06 6.08 13.96
CA GLU A 119 0.62 6.27 14.20
C GLU A 119 0.12 5.48 15.42
N ASN A 120 0.67 4.29 15.69
CA ASN A 120 0.10 3.34 16.66
C ASN A 120 0.97 3.13 17.92
N HIS A 121 2.26 3.48 17.90
CA HIS A 121 3.24 3.14 18.95
C HIS A 121 4.10 4.33 19.42
N ARG A 122 3.60 5.56 19.32
CA ARG A 122 4.37 6.79 19.60
C ARG A 122 5.00 6.85 21.00
N ASN A 123 4.36 6.24 21.99
CA ASN A 123 4.77 6.28 23.40
C ASN A 123 5.02 4.88 23.98
N ASP A 124 5.29 3.87 23.14
CA ASP A 124 5.55 2.51 23.61
C ASP A 124 6.96 2.40 24.24
N PRO A 125 7.08 2.04 25.54
CA PRO A 125 8.37 1.99 26.23
C PRO A 125 9.15 0.69 25.96
N ASN A 126 8.57 -0.27 25.23
CA ASN A 126 9.19 -1.58 25.06
C ASN A 126 10.45 -1.53 24.20
N LYS A 127 11.51 -2.20 24.67
CA LYS A 127 12.74 -2.39 23.90
C LYS A 127 12.57 -3.55 22.94
N VAL A 128 12.65 -3.26 21.66
CA VAL A 128 12.42 -4.22 20.58
C VAL A 128 13.60 -4.28 19.63
N VAL A 129 13.77 -5.44 18.99
CA VAL A 129 14.74 -5.62 17.90
C VAL A 129 14.18 -4.97 16.65
N CYS A 130 15.00 -4.21 15.93
CA CYS A 130 14.60 -3.66 14.65
C CYS A 130 14.56 -4.78 13.59
N PRO A 131 13.39 -5.11 13.01
CA PRO A 131 13.28 -6.18 12.04
C PRO A 131 14.04 -5.86 10.74
N VAL A 132 14.20 -4.57 10.41
CA VAL A 132 14.97 -4.12 9.24
C VAL A 132 16.47 -4.36 9.46
N CYS A 133 17.02 -3.93 10.60
CA CYS A 133 18.42 -4.20 10.93
C CYS A 133 18.72 -5.69 11.03
N SER A 134 17.83 -6.47 11.64
CA SER A 134 18.02 -7.92 11.79
C SER A 134 18.05 -8.66 10.45
N ALA A 135 17.54 -8.07 9.36
CA ALA A 135 17.59 -8.64 8.02
C ALA A 135 18.88 -8.30 7.25
N MET A 136 19.75 -7.45 7.84
CA MET A 136 21.02 -7.03 7.23
C MET A 136 22.15 -7.99 7.60
N PRO A 137 23.10 -8.27 6.69
CA PRO A 137 24.26 -9.13 6.98
C PRO A 137 25.10 -8.66 8.18
N TRP A 138 25.15 -7.34 8.40
CA TRP A 138 25.87 -6.68 9.50
C TRP A 138 24.99 -6.31 10.69
N GLY A 139 23.73 -6.77 10.71
CA GLY A 139 22.81 -6.52 11.81
C GLY A 139 22.96 -7.52 12.95
N ASP A 140 22.63 -7.10 14.17
CA ASP A 140 22.54 -7.99 15.35
C ASP A 140 21.06 -8.34 15.63
N PRO A 141 20.62 -9.60 15.43
CA PRO A 141 19.26 -10.05 15.72
C PRO A 141 18.88 -10.00 17.20
N SER A 142 19.85 -9.89 18.11
CA SER A 142 19.61 -9.82 19.56
C SER A 142 19.58 -8.38 20.08
N TYR A 143 20.00 -7.40 19.27
CA TYR A 143 20.09 -6.02 19.69
C TYR A 143 18.71 -5.38 19.84
N LYS A 144 18.34 -5.07 21.09
CA LYS A 144 17.10 -4.36 21.41
C LYS A 144 17.35 -2.86 21.49
N SER A 145 16.72 -2.10 20.61
CA SER A 145 16.83 -0.65 20.61
C SER A 145 16.18 -0.05 21.86
N ALA A 146 16.86 0.88 22.52
CA ALA A 146 16.32 1.63 23.64
C ALA A 146 15.20 2.61 23.22
N ASN A 147 15.23 3.08 21.98
CA ASN A 147 14.18 3.89 21.37
C ASN A 147 14.02 3.47 19.90
N PHE A 148 13.21 2.44 19.67
CA PHE A 148 13.03 1.85 18.35
C PHE A 148 12.37 2.83 17.36
N LEU A 149 11.36 3.59 17.79
CA LEU A 149 10.69 4.56 16.91
C LEU A 149 11.67 5.61 16.38
N GLN A 150 12.48 6.19 17.25
CA GLN A 150 13.46 7.18 16.84
C GLN A 150 14.55 6.58 15.94
N HIS A 151 15.01 5.36 16.26
CA HIS A 151 15.93 4.62 15.40
C HIS A 151 15.36 4.42 13.99
N LEU A 152 14.10 3.97 13.89
CA LEU A 152 13.42 3.72 12.63
C LEU A 152 13.31 5.01 11.79
N LEU A 153 12.98 6.14 12.42
CA LEU A 153 12.88 7.44 11.76
C LEU A 153 14.22 8.00 11.26
N HIS A 154 15.32 7.77 11.97
CA HIS A 154 16.63 8.30 11.58
C HIS A 154 17.39 7.38 10.62
N ARG A 155 17.29 6.05 10.79
CA ARG A 155 18.10 5.08 10.04
C ARG A 155 17.36 4.43 8.88
N HIS A 156 16.03 4.43 8.91
CA HIS A 156 15.19 3.78 7.90
C HIS A 156 14.20 4.76 7.25
N LYS A 157 14.55 6.05 7.21
CA LYS A 157 13.88 7.03 6.35
C LYS A 157 14.06 6.71 4.86
N PHE A 158 15.12 5.98 4.51
CA PHE A 158 15.46 5.58 3.15
C PHE A 158 15.69 4.07 3.08
N SER A 159 15.30 3.47 1.96
CA SER A 159 15.48 2.04 1.72
C SER A 159 16.90 1.74 1.26
N TYR A 160 17.60 0.87 2.00
CA TYR A 160 18.92 0.37 1.61
C TYR A 160 18.87 -0.47 0.33
N ASP A 161 17.75 -1.15 0.07
CA ASP A 161 17.54 -2.01 -1.11
C ASP A 161 17.69 -1.24 -2.43
N THR A 162 17.44 0.07 -2.41
CA THR A 162 17.57 0.93 -3.59
C THR A 162 19.02 1.32 -3.90
N PHE A 163 19.91 1.26 -2.91
CA PHE A 163 21.26 1.86 -3.00
C PHE A 163 22.40 0.87 -2.72
N VAL A 164 22.10 -0.33 -2.21
CA VAL A 164 23.10 -1.30 -1.80
C VAL A 164 22.79 -2.65 -2.42
N ASP A 165 23.71 -3.15 -3.26
CA ASP A 165 23.70 -4.55 -3.67
C ASP A 165 24.40 -5.39 -2.60
N TYR A 166 23.60 -6.17 -1.88
CA TYR A 166 24.09 -7.03 -0.79
C TYR A 166 24.91 -8.23 -1.26
N ASN A 167 25.00 -8.48 -2.57
CA ASN A 167 25.72 -9.61 -3.14
C ASN A 167 27.11 -9.24 -3.66
N ILE A 168 27.46 -7.95 -3.67
CA ILE A 168 28.78 -7.48 -4.11
C ILE A 168 29.74 -7.52 -2.92
N ASP A 169 30.89 -8.17 -3.12
CA ASP A 169 31.98 -8.19 -2.15
C ASP A 169 32.62 -6.80 -1.98
N GLU A 170 33.13 -6.49 -0.79
CA GLU A 170 33.70 -5.18 -0.47
C GLU A 170 34.87 -4.83 -1.41
N GLU A 171 35.71 -5.81 -1.76
CA GLU A 171 36.84 -5.62 -2.68
C GLU A 171 36.34 -5.33 -4.10
N ALA A 172 35.28 -6.02 -4.54
CA ALA A 172 34.67 -5.81 -5.85
C ALA A 172 33.99 -4.43 -5.96
N ALA A 173 33.33 -3.97 -4.90
CA ALA A 173 32.74 -2.65 -4.82
C ALA A 173 33.82 -1.55 -4.86
N LEU A 174 34.94 -1.75 -4.14
CA LEU A 174 36.07 -0.83 -4.13
C LEU A 174 36.74 -0.73 -5.51
N GLN A 175 37.00 -1.86 -6.16
CA GLN A 175 37.57 -1.88 -7.50
C GLN A 175 36.67 -1.23 -8.55
N ALA A 176 35.34 -1.44 -8.47
CA ALA A 176 34.39 -0.77 -9.35
C ALA A 176 34.40 0.76 -9.17
N ALA A 177 34.45 1.24 -7.93
CA ALA A 177 34.54 2.67 -7.63
C ALA A 177 35.84 3.30 -8.15
N LEU A 178 36.97 2.60 -8.00
CA LEU A 178 38.26 3.02 -8.56
C LEU A 178 38.23 3.07 -10.09
N ALA A 179 37.66 2.05 -10.74
CA ALA A 179 37.54 2.00 -12.19
C ALA A 179 36.67 3.13 -12.76
N LEU A 180 35.54 3.43 -12.13
CA LEU A 180 34.68 4.55 -12.52
C LEU A 180 35.39 5.90 -12.38
N SER A 181 36.10 6.10 -11.26
CA SER A 181 36.88 7.31 -10.99
C SER A 181 37.99 7.53 -12.00
N LEU A 182 38.58 6.46 -12.53
CA LEU A 182 39.62 6.50 -13.57
C LEU A 182 39.06 6.73 -14.97
N SER A 183 37.77 6.44 -15.20
CA SER A 183 37.11 6.59 -16.50
C SER A 183 36.44 7.95 -16.72
N GLU A 184 36.26 8.74 -15.67
CA GLU A 184 35.71 10.11 -15.73
C GLU A 184 36.79 11.20 -15.91
N ASN A 185 38.04 10.83 -16.23
CA ASN A 185 39.17 11.73 -16.51
C ASN A 185 39.77 11.45 -17.90
#